data_AF-A0A914IU13-F1
#
_entry.id   AF-A0A914IU13-F1
#
_cell.length_a   1.000
_cell.length_b   1.000
_cell.length_c   1.000
_cell.angle_alpha   90.00
_cell.angle_beta   90.00
_cell.angle_gamma   90.00
#
_symmetry.space_group_name_H-M   'P 1'
#
loop_
_entity.id
_entity.type
_entity.pdbx_description
1 polymer ?
#
loop_
_entity_poly.entity_id
_entity_poly.type
_entity_poly.pdbx_seq_one_letter_code
_entity_poly.pdbx_strand_id
1 'polypeptide(L)'
;MVVRNYSHDVWLQILEQANLQEKREKILNHYYHDNITYDIVNIISNLTKIPKDQVWESFGTFFVGYVMEVGWDELLRSFSPTLRGFLENLNSMHYFIDHFVYKADLRGPTFRCEKGDNDSIILHYFTYRLGIYPIVKGIIKEIAKRIYNIEVQISVLAKTQKTVQMLNEEKTQEHLIFAIKIADDAKNGKNNNEGHSLTKQNGILDNGDLKLTQQDFCDCFPYHLVIDRDCKVIQVGSKLW
;
A
#
# COMPACT_ATOMS: atom_id res chain seq x y z
N MET A 1 -8.58 14.86 9.82
CA MET A 1 -9.68 14.89 8.84
C MET A 1 -10.89 15.64 9.38
N VAL A 2 -11.59 15.12 10.41
CA VAL A 2 -12.86 15.70 10.88
C VAL A 2 -12.74 17.19 11.23
N VAL A 3 -11.78 17.56 12.08
CA VAL A 3 -11.58 18.95 12.50
C VAL A 3 -11.33 19.90 11.32
N ARG A 4 -10.59 19.45 10.30
CA ARG A 4 -10.24 20.29 9.14
C ARG A 4 -11.38 20.40 8.12
N ASN A 5 -12.25 19.39 8.01
CA ASN A 5 -13.31 19.35 6.99
C ASN A 5 -14.69 19.75 7.52
N TYR A 6 -14.91 19.68 8.84
CA TYR A 6 -16.19 19.97 9.48
C TYR A 6 -16.00 21.05 10.55
N SER A 7 -15.74 20.67 11.79
CA SER A 7 -15.41 21.58 12.88
C SER A 7 -14.82 20.82 14.08
N HIS A 8 -14.32 21.58 15.06
CA HIS A 8 -13.92 21.00 16.34
C HIS A 8 -15.13 20.47 17.13
N ASP A 9 -16.30 21.14 17.05
CA ASP A 9 -17.51 20.70 17.74
C ASP A 9 -18.00 19.34 17.26
N VAL A 10 -17.92 19.07 15.94
CA VAL A 10 -18.23 17.75 15.39
C VAL A 10 -17.29 16.68 15.93
N TRP A 11 -16.01 17.02 16.14
CA TRP A 11 -15.06 16.10 16.76
C TRP A 11 -15.43 15.77 18.21
N LEU A 12 -15.80 16.77 19.01
CA LEU A 12 -16.24 16.57 20.40
C LEU A 12 -17.48 15.67 20.48
N GLN A 13 -18.46 15.87 19.60
CA GLN A 13 -19.65 15.01 19.52
C GLN A 13 -19.29 13.55 19.19
N ILE A 14 -18.30 13.33 18.31
CA ILE A 14 -17.81 11.98 18.00
C ILE A 14 -17.17 11.34 19.22
N LEU A 15 -16.33 12.08 19.95
CA LEU A 15 -15.68 11.57 21.17
C LEU A 15 -16.70 11.19 22.24
N GLU A 16 -17.73 12.03 22.44
CA GLU A 16 -18.82 11.75 23.36
C GLU A 16 -19.56 10.46 22.98
N GLN A 17 -19.97 10.31 21.72
CA GLN A 17 -20.68 9.11 21.25
C GLN A 17 -19.80 7.85 21.24
N ALA A 18 -18.49 7.99 21.06
CA ALA A 18 -17.52 6.89 21.10
C ALA A 18 -17.06 6.54 22.53
N ASN A 19 -17.55 7.28 23.54
CA ASN A 19 -17.09 7.17 24.94
C ASN A 19 -15.57 7.33 25.08
N LEU A 20 -14.99 8.30 24.36
CA LEU A 20 -13.57 8.63 24.37
C LEU A 20 -13.34 9.97 25.07
N GLN A 21 -12.22 10.08 25.78
CA GLN A 21 -11.82 11.33 26.42
C GLN A 21 -10.90 12.14 25.50
N GLU A 22 -11.21 13.43 25.35
CA GLU A 22 -10.35 14.37 24.64
C GLU A 22 -8.95 14.43 25.29
N LYS A 23 -7.92 14.57 24.44
CA LYS A 23 -6.47 14.48 24.73
C LYS A 23 -5.95 13.08 25.05
N ARG A 24 -6.82 12.09 25.29
CA ARG A 24 -6.41 10.68 25.51
C ARG A 24 -6.69 9.78 24.31
N GLU A 25 -7.42 10.30 23.31
CA GLU A 25 -7.84 9.59 22.12
C GLU A 25 -6.73 9.45 21.05
N LYS A 26 -5.65 10.21 21.18
CA LYS A 26 -4.57 10.30 20.18
C LYS A 26 -3.17 10.32 20.80
N ILE A 27 -2.93 9.44 21.77
CA ILE A 27 -1.61 9.30 22.38
C ILE A 27 -0.68 8.63 21.36
N LEU A 28 0.42 9.30 21.01
CA LEU A 28 1.43 8.75 20.12
C LEU A 28 2.04 7.49 20.74
N ASN A 29 2.31 6.47 19.92
CA ASN A 29 2.83 5.16 20.31
C ASN A 29 1.92 4.34 21.25
N HIS A 30 0.64 4.70 21.37
CA HIS A 30 -0.35 3.87 22.04
C HIS A 30 -1.12 3.04 21.01
N TYR A 31 -1.18 1.72 21.21
CA TYR A 31 -1.97 0.84 20.36
C TYR A 31 -3.43 0.83 20.83
N TYR A 32 -4.33 1.32 19.99
CA TYR A 32 -5.77 1.27 20.23
C TYR A 32 -6.37 0.05 19.51
N HIS A 33 -7.38 -0.57 20.12
CA HIS A 33 -8.11 -1.65 19.46
C HIS A 33 -8.85 -1.14 18.20
N ASP A 34 -8.90 -1.96 17.16
CA ASP A 34 -9.49 -1.58 15.87
C ASP A 34 -10.99 -1.20 16.01
N ASN A 35 -11.71 -1.79 16.97
CA ASN A 35 -13.13 -1.48 17.26
C ASN A 35 -13.37 0.02 17.47
N ILE A 36 -12.48 0.70 18.19
CA ILE A 36 -12.56 2.15 18.42
C ILE A 36 -12.55 2.90 17.08
N THR A 37 -11.72 2.48 16.14
CA THR A 37 -11.63 3.13 14.82
C THR A 37 -12.90 2.87 14.00
N TYR A 38 -13.42 1.64 14.04
CA TYR A 38 -14.70 1.31 13.38
C TYR A 38 -15.86 2.13 13.95
N ASP A 39 -15.92 2.29 15.26
CA ASP A 39 -16.96 3.06 15.94
C ASP A 39 -16.89 4.54 15.58
N ILE A 40 -15.69 5.13 15.58
CA ILE A 40 -15.47 6.51 15.11
C ILE A 40 -16.00 6.70 13.68
N VAL A 41 -15.68 5.78 12.76
CA VAL A 41 -16.15 5.87 11.37
C VAL A 41 -17.66 5.69 11.26
N ASN A 42 -18.25 4.80 12.06
CA ASN A 42 -19.70 4.62 12.14
C ASN A 42 -20.39 5.92 12.59
N ILE A 43 -19.86 6.58 13.62
CA ILE A 43 -20.40 7.84 14.14
C ILE A 43 -20.24 8.96 13.11
N ILE A 44 -19.07 9.09 12.48
CA ILE A 44 -18.85 10.08 11.40
C ILE A 44 -19.88 9.88 10.28
N SER A 45 -20.08 8.63 9.83
CA SER A 45 -21.05 8.29 8.79
C SER A 45 -22.47 8.70 9.20
N ASN A 46 -22.87 8.44 10.45
CA ASN A 46 -24.20 8.77 10.97
C ASN A 46 -24.43 10.28 11.09
N LEU A 47 -23.43 11.04 11.55
CA LEU A 47 -23.51 12.50 11.72
C LEU A 47 -23.49 13.24 10.38
N THR A 48 -22.61 12.82 9.46
CA THR A 48 -22.39 13.49 8.17
C THR A 48 -23.33 13.00 7.07
N LYS A 49 -24.05 11.89 7.29
CA LYS A 49 -24.87 11.18 6.29
C LYS A 49 -24.09 10.67 5.07
N ILE A 50 -22.76 10.58 5.19
CA ILE A 50 -21.88 10.01 4.16
C ILE A 50 -21.75 8.50 4.41
N PRO A 51 -21.83 7.64 3.39
CA PRO A 51 -21.61 6.21 3.54
C PRO A 51 -20.22 5.88 4.11
N LYS A 52 -20.13 4.87 4.98
CA LYS A 52 -18.86 4.45 5.64
C LYS A 52 -17.71 4.25 4.65
N ASP A 53 -17.98 3.64 3.50
CA ASP A 53 -16.97 3.42 2.45
C ASP A 53 -16.39 4.73 1.92
N GLN A 54 -17.23 5.77 1.77
CA GLN A 54 -16.77 7.10 1.36
C GLN A 54 -16.02 7.82 2.49
N VAL A 55 -16.39 7.59 3.76
CA VAL A 55 -15.63 8.11 4.91
C VAL A 55 -14.22 7.51 4.93
N TRP A 56 -14.10 6.18 4.76
CA TRP A 56 -12.82 5.49 4.68
C TRP A 56 -11.96 5.96 3.50
N GLU A 57 -12.57 6.09 2.32
CA GLU A 57 -11.87 6.60 1.13
C GLU A 57 -11.40 8.05 1.34
N SER A 58 -12.26 8.92 1.88
CA SER A 58 -11.90 10.30 2.23
C SER A 58 -10.79 10.38 3.27
N PHE A 59 -10.81 9.46 4.24
CA PHE A 59 -9.74 9.34 5.23
C PHE A 59 -8.42 8.96 4.58
N GLY A 60 -8.41 7.99 3.66
CA GLY A 60 -7.20 7.62 2.90
C GLY A 60 -6.60 8.79 2.12
N THR A 61 -7.45 9.58 1.46
CA THR A 61 -7.05 10.80 0.75
C THR A 61 -6.45 11.83 1.72
N PHE A 62 -7.15 12.11 2.82
CA PHE A 62 -6.67 13.04 3.85
C PHE A 62 -5.34 12.59 4.46
N PHE A 63 -5.20 11.28 4.71
CA PHE A 63 -4.06 10.69 5.39
C PHE A 63 -2.76 10.92 4.61
N VAL A 64 -2.76 10.76 3.29
CA VAL A 64 -1.59 11.03 2.46
C VAL A 64 -1.17 12.50 2.58
N GLY A 65 -2.11 13.44 2.46
CA GLY A 65 -1.82 14.86 2.64
C GLY A 65 -1.23 15.18 4.01
N TYR A 66 -1.83 14.62 5.08
CA TYR A 66 -1.34 14.79 6.44
C TYR A 66 0.07 14.21 6.65
N VAL A 67 0.34 13.00 6.15
CA VAL A 67 1.65 12.35 6.29
C VAL A 67 2.74 13.15 5.57
N MET A 68 2.44 13.68 4.37
CA MET A 68 3.34 14.56 3.64
C MET A 68 3.62 15.87 4.41
N GLU A 69 2.59 16.51 4.98
CA GLU A 69 2.72 17.72 5.80
C GLU A 69 3.56 17.50 7.07
N VAL A 70 3.50 16.29 7.66
CA VAL A 70 4.26 15.93 8.87
C VAL A 70 5.73 15.62 8.57
N GLY A 71 6.15 15.63 7.30
CA GLY A 71 7.56 15.55 6.89
C GLY A 71 7.94 14.29 6.13
N TRP A 72 6.98 13.45 5.73
CA TRP A 72 7.25 12.24 4.94
C TRP A 72 7.23 12.48 3.42
N ASP A 73 7.03 13.71 2.97
CA ASP A 73 6.89 14.06 1.55
C ASP A 73 8.08 13.57 0.70
N GLU A 74 9.30 13.93 1.09
CA GLU A 74 10.52 13.56 0.35
C GLU A 74 10.69 12.03 0.26
N LEU A 75 10.48 11.32 1.37
CA LEU A 75 10.58 9.86 1.40
C LEU A 75 9.54 9.23 0.48
N LEU A 76 8.29 9.68 0.55
CA LEU A 76 7.21 9.16 -0.31
C LEU A 76 7.52 9.37 -1.80
N ARG A 77 8.10 10.52 -2.16
CA ARG A 77 8.51 10.81 -3.55
C ARG A 77 9.72 10.01 -4.02
N SER A 78 10.60 9.59 -3.12
CA SER A 78 11.81 8.84 -3.47
C SER A 78 11.58 7.34 -3.71
N PHE A 79 10.40 6.80 -3.38
CA PHE A 79 10.15 5.35 -3.46
C PHE A 79 10.27 4.77 -4.87
N SER A 80 9.74 5.47 -5.87
CA SER A 80 9.72 4.99 -7.25
C SER A 80 9.33 6.10 -8.22
N PRO A 81 9.90 6.12 -9.44
CA PRO A 81 9.51 7.07 -10.49
C PRO A 81 8.11 6.77 -11.09
N THR A 82 7.55 5.59 -10.84
CA THR A 82 6.22 5.19 -11.35
C THR A 82 5.28 4.76 -10.22
N LEU A 83 3.97 4.96 -10.43
CA LEU A 83 2.94 4.50 -9.50
C LEU A 83 3.02 2.98 -9.27
N ARG A 84 3.25 2.18 -10.32
CA ARG A 84 3.40 0.73 -10.21
C ARG A 84 4.56 0.36 -9.28
N GLY A 85 5.74 0.95 -9.49
CA GLY A 85 6.89 0.70 -8.62
C GLY A 85 6.68 1.19 -7.19
N PHE A 86 5.90 2.25 -6.97
CA PHE A 86 5.52 2.69 -5.62
C PHE A 86 4.70 1.62 -4.90
N LEU A 87 3.69 1.08 -5.58
CA LEU A 87 2.84 0.02 -5.03
C LEU A 87 3.61 -1.28 -4.78
N GLU A 88 4.57 -1.63 -5.64
CA GLU A 88 5.47 -2.79 -5.45
C GLU A 88 6.35 -2.64 -4.20
N ASN A 89 6.73 -1.41 -3.84
CA ASN A 89 7.57 -1.11 -2.68
C ASN A 89 6.78 -0.86 -1.37
N LEU A 90 5.44 -0.91 -1.38
CA LEU A 90 4.64 -0.65 -0.19
C LEU A 90 4.96 -1.61 0.96
N ASN A 91 5.24 -2.89 0.68
CA ASN A 91 5.59 -3.85 1.74
C ASN A 91 6.90 -3.45 2.43
N SER A 92 7.91 -3.05 1.65
CA SER A 92 9.20 -2.56 2.17
C SER A 92 9.03 -1.28 2.99
N MET A 93 8.15 -0.36 2.54
CA MET A 93 7.80 0.84 3.31
C MET A 93 7.17 0.49 4.66
N HIS A 94 6.17 -0.39 4.67
CA HIS A 94 5.49 -0.79 5.91
C HIS A 94 6.49 -1.48 6.85
N TYR A 95 7.33 -2.37 6.33
CA TYR A 95 8.40 -3.01 7.12
C TYR A 95 9.35 -1.97 7.73
N PHE A 96 9.76 -0.96 6.96
CA PHE A 96 10.62 0.12 7.46
C PHE A 96 9.96 0.90 8.60
N ILE A 97 8.71 1.33 8.40
CA ILE A 97 7.94 2.11 9.38
C ILE A 97 7.71 1.32 10.67
N ASP A 98 7.34 0.05 10.52
CA ASP A 98 7.07 -0.88 11.61
C ASP A 98 8.34 -1.15 12.45
N HIS A 99 9.40 -1.63 11.82
CA HIS A 99 10.58 -2.13 12.52
C HIS A 99 11.57 -1.03 12.94
N PHE A 100 11.69 0.06 12.18
CA PHE A 100 12.74 1.06 12.42
C PHE A 100 12.21 2.37 13.00
N VAL A 101 10.97 2.74 12.69
CA VAL A 101 10.42 4.05 13.10
C VAL A 101 9.59 3.93 14.37
N TYR A 102 8.56 3.09 14.38
CA TYR A 102 7.68 2.97 15.54
C TYR A 102 8.10 1.85 16.51
N LYS A 103 8.77 0.80 16.03
CA LYS A 103 9.11 -0.40 16.83
C LYS A 103 7.90 -0.95 17.59
N ALA A 104 6.72 -0.74 17.03
CA ALA A 104 5.46 -1.24 17.50
C ALA A 104 5.09 -2.31 16.49
N ASP A 105 4.75 -3.53 16.90
CA ASP A 105 4.34 -4.64 16.01
C ASP A 105 3.07 -4.27 15.22
N LEU A 106 3.23 -3.39 14.23
CA LEU A 106 2.18 -2.81 13.42
C LEU A 106 1.73 -3.91 12.47
N ARG A 107 0.51 -4.39 12.69
CA ARG A 107 -0.17 -5.34 11.80
C ARG A 107 -0.57 -4.67 10.49
N GLY A 108 0.43 -4.40 9.65
CA GLY A 108 0.30 -3.77 8.35
C GLY A 108 -0.35 -4.70 7.32
N PRO A 109 -0.99 -4.14 6.29
CA PRO A 109 -1.43 -4.92 5.15
C PRO A 109 -0.26 -5.36 4.27
N THR A 110 -0.50 -6.37 3.43
CA THR A 110 0.44 -6.81 2.40
C THR A 110 -0.12 -6.53 1.01
N PHE A 111 0.76 -6.12 0.09
CA PHE A 111 0.43 -5.76 -1.27
C PHE A 111 1.17 -6.67 -2.27
N ARG A 112 0.52 -6.98 -3.39
CA ARG A 112 1.18 -7.61 -4.54
C ARG A 112 0.63 -6.98 -5.82
N CYS A 113 1.52 -6.57 -6.72
CA CYS A 113 1.14 -6.00 -8.00
C CYS A 113 1.33 -7.01 -9.12
N GLU A 114 0.35 -7.05 -10.02
CA GLU A 114 0.43 -7.73 -11.31
C GLU A 114 0.17 -6.73 -12.43
N LYS A 115 0.68 -7.04 -13.62
CA LYS A 115 0.34 -6.29 -14.82
C LYS A 115 -1.01 -6.77 -15.32
N GLY A 116 -1.98 -5.86 -15.45
CA GLY A 116 -3.28 -6.13 -16.05
C GLY A 116 -3.33 -5.80 -17.54
N ASP A 117 -4.50 -5.98 -18.12
CA ASP A 117 -4.77 -5.63 -19.51
C ASP A 117 -4.66 -4.11 -19.74
N ASN A 118 -4.31 -3.71 -20.97
CA ASN A 118 -4.22 -2.31 -21.40
C ASN A 118 -3.38 -1.41 -20.47
N ASP A 119 -2.29 -1.96 -19.94
CA ASP A 119 -1.37 -1.27 -19.02
C ASP A 119 -2.00 -0.85 -17.68
N SER A 120 -3.09 -1.53 -17.29
CA SER A 120 -3.65 -1.40 -15.95
C SER A 120 -2.78 -2.09 -14.89
N ILE A 121 -2.90 -1.64 -13.65
CA ILE A 121 -2.24 -2.26 -12.50
C ILE A 121 -3.30 -3.08 -11.76
N ILE A 122 -3.02 -4.37 -11.57
CA ILE A 122 -3.83 -5.23 -10.69
C ILE A 122 -3.14 -5.26 -9.32
N LEU A 123 -3.82 -4.74 -8.31
CA LEU A 123 -3.31 -4.68 -6.94
C LEU A 123 -4.05 -5.67 -6.06
N HIS A 124 -3.33 -6.66 -5.57
CA HIS A 124 -3.78 -7.54 -4.50
C HIS A 124 -3.47 -6.87 -3.17
N TYR A 125 -4.48 -6.77 -2.31
CA TYR A 125 -4.40 -6.22 -0.96
C TYR A 125 -4.87 -7.26 0.04
N PHE A 126 -4.01 -7.60 0.99
CA PHE A 126 -4.28 -8.57 2.05
C PHE A 126 -4.27 -7.86 3.39
N THR A 127 -5.30 -8.09 4.20
CA THR A 127 -5.41 -7.45 5.52
C THR A 127 -6.15 -8.33 6.52
N TYR A 128 -5.85 -8.15 7.80
CA TYR A 128 -6.61 -8.73 8.90
C TYR A 128 -7.67 -7.76 9.46
N ARG A 129 -7.72 -6.53 8.94
CA ARG A 129 -8.73 -5.53 9.28
C ARG A 129 -9.83 -5.54 8.22
N LEU A 130 -10.97 -6.13 8.57
CA LEU A 130 -12.04 -6.38 7.61
C LEU A 130 -12.78 -5.09 7.26
N GLY A 131 -13.03 -4.85 5.97
CA GLY A 131 -13.89 -3.76 5.52
C GLY A 131 -13.26 -2.36 5.48
N ILE A 132 -11.98 -2.21 5.85
CA ILE A 132 -11.26 -0.92 5.74
C ILE A 132 -10.64 -0.67 4.36
N TYR A 133 -10.85 -1.58 3.41
CA TYR A 133 -10.27 -1.52 2.07
C TYR A 133 -10.52 -0.20 1.29
N PRO A 134 -11.60 0.58 1.52
CA PRO A 134 -11.76 1.85 0.79
C PRO A 134 -10.68 2.88 1.13
N ILE A 135 -10.00 2.78 2.28
CA ILE A 135 -8.81 3.59 2.61
C ILE A 135 -7.76 3.47 1.52
N VAL A 136 -7.53 2.25 1.01
CA VAL A 136 -6.53 1.97 -0.04
C VAL A 136 -6.85 2.75 -1.31
N LYS A 137 -8.14 2.86 -1.68
CA LYS A 137 -8.57 3.65 -2.84
C LYS A 137 -8.20 5.12 -2.68
N GLY A 138 -8.47 5.69 -1.51
CA GLY A 138 -8.16 7.10 -1.19
C GLY A 138 -6.66 7.38 -1.22
N ILE A 139 -5.87 6.51 -0.59
CA ILE A 139 -4.40 6.60 -0.57
C ILE A 139 -3.85 6.58 -2.00
N ILE A 140 -4.25 5.61 -2.81
CA ILE A 140 -3.72 5.45 -4.18
C ILE A 140 -4.10 6.65 -5.05
N LYS A 141 -5.35 7.12 -4.97
CA LYS A 141 -5.79 8.32 -5.71
C LYS A 141 -4.97 9.55 -5.33
N GLU A 142 -4.74 9.76 -4.03
CA GLU A 142 -4.00 10.94 -3.57
C GLU A 142 -2.50 10.86 -3.89
N ILE A 143 -1.88 9.68 -3.77
CA ILE A 143 -0.49 9.46 -4.20
C ILE A 143 -0.34 9.66 -5.71
N ALA A 144 -1.24 9.07 -6.51
CA ALA A 144 -1.25 9.23 -7.96
C ALA A 144 -1.32 10.73 -8.34
N LYS A 145 -2.21 11.48 -7.68
CA LYS A 145 -2.38 12.91 -7.92
C LYS A 145 -1.18 13.74 -7.45
N ARG A 146 -0.71 13.58 -6.21
CA ARG A 146 0.32 14.46 -5.62
C ARG A 146 1.75 14.15 -6.04
N ILE A 147 2.06 12.89 -6.27
CA ILE A 147 3.43 12.45 -6.58
C ILE A 147 3.62 12.34 -8.09
N TYR A 148 2.68 11.70 -8.78
CA TYR A 148 2.81 11.42 -10.21
C TYR A 148 2.06 12.42 -11.10
N ASN A 149 1.15 13.20 -10.53
CA ASN A 149 0.26 14.11 -11.26
C ASN A 149 -0.51 13.38 -12.36
N ILE A 150 -1.11 12.25 -11.97
CA ILE A 150 -2.00 11.46 -12.82
C ILE A 150 -3.30 11.20 -12.06
N GLU A 151 -4.40 11.12 -12.79
CA GLU A 151 -5.67 10.64 -12.24
C GLU A 151 -5.84 9.16 -12.50
N VAL A 152 -6.45 8.46 -11.54
CA VAL A 152 -6.66 7.02 -11.61
C VAL A 152 -8.09 6.64 -11.29
N GLN A 153 -8.61 5.70 -12.06
CA GLN A 153 -9.86 5.01 -11.79
C GLN A 153 -9.55 3.68 -11.11
N ILE A 154 -10.21 3.42 -9.99
CA ILE A 154 -9.99 2.21 -9.18
C ILE A 154 -11.31 1.47 -9.04
N SER A 155 -11.36 0.22 -9.50
CA SER A 155 -12.48 -0.70 -9.31
C SER A 155 -12.05 -1.91 -8.48
N VAL A 156 -12.99 -2.46 -7.71
CA VAL A 156 -12.79 -3.73 -7.01
C VAL A 156 -13.23 -4.85 -7.94
N LEU A 157 -12.30 -5.72 -8.33
CA LEU A 157 -12.57 -6.89 -9.17
C LEU A 157 -13.03 -8.09 -8.36
N ALA A 158 -12.44 -8.29 -7.19
CA ALA A 158 -12.77 -9.40 -6.30
C ALA A 158 -12.56 -9.03 -4.84
N LYS A 159 -13.37 -9.65 -3.99
CA LYS A 159 -13.25 -9.60 -2.54
C LYS A 159 -13.48 -11.00 -1.99
N THR A 160 -12.49 -11.54 -1.31
CA THR A 160 -12.57 -12.85 -0.66
C THR A 160 -12.12 -12.74 0.79
N GLN A 161 -12.60 -13.66 1.62
CA GLN A 161 -12.16 -13.81 2.99
C GLN A 161 -11.77 -15.27 3.21
N LYS A 162 -10.65 -15.49 3.90
CA LYS A 162 -10.21 -16.83 4.26
C LYS A 162 -9.81 -16.86 5.72
N THR A 163 -10.12 -17.96 6.38
CA THR A 163 -9.53 -18.29 7.67
C THR A 163 -8.06 -18.65 7.47
N VAL A 164 -7.18 -18.06 8.26
CA VAL A 164 -5.75 -18.39 8.33
C VAL A 164 -5.45 -18.84 9.76
N GLN A 165 -4.95 -20.06 9.91
CA GLN A 165 -4.40 -20.53 11.17
C GLN A 165 -3.03 -19.90 11.38
N MET A 166 -2.91 -19.10 12.44
CA MET A 166 -1.64 -18.61 12.96
C MET A 166 -1.20 -19.50 14.12
N LEU A 167 0.06 -19.37 14.53
CA LEU A 167 0.67 -20.20 15.58
C LEU A 167 -0.20 -20.35 16.86
N ASN A 168 -0.94 -19.31 17.24
CA ASN A 168 -1.71 -19.26 18.49
C ASN A 168 -3.17 -18.79 18.33
N GLU A 169 -3.65 -18.52 17.12
CA GLU A 169 -5.00 -17.98 16.91
C GLU A 169 -5.51 -18.21 15.48
N GLU A 170 -6.82 -18.34 15.35
CA GLU A 170 -7.50 -18.33 14.06
C GLU A 170 -7.85 -16.90 13.69
N LYS A 171 -7.41 -16.45 12.50
CA LYS A 171 -7.67 -15.09 12.02
C LYS A 171 -8.28 -15.09 10.63
N THR A 172 -9.30 -14.27 10.44
CA THR A 172 -9.86 -14.00 9.12
C THR A 172 -8.98 -12.99 8.38
N GLN A 173 -8.47 -13.38 7.22
CA GLN A 173 -7.77 -12.49 6.30
C GLN A 173 -8.71 -12.12 5.15
N GLU A 174 -8.82 -10.83 4.87
CA GLU A 174 -9.51 -10.30 3.70
C GLU A 174 -8.50 -10.08 2.56
N HIS A 175 -8.84 -10.55 1.36
CA HIS A 175 -8.08 -10.34 0.14
C HIS A 175 -8.95 -9.60 -0.88
N LEU A 176 -8.49 -8.42 -1.30
CA LEU A 176 -9.10 -7.65 -2.37
C LEU A 176 -8.20 -7.60 -3.59
N ILE A 177 -8.83 -7.61 -4.76
CA ILE A 177 -8.18 -7.36 -6.05
C ILE A 177 -8.74 -6.06 -6.59
N PHE A 178 -7.89 -5.06 -6.73
CA PHE A 178 -8.21 -3.79 -7.38
C PHE A 178 -7.68 -3.75 -8.80
N ALA A 179 -8.45 -3.22 -9.74
CA ALA A 179 -7.94 -2.76 -11.02
C ALA A 179 -7.76 -1.24 -10.97
N ILE A 180 -6.56 -0.78 -11.30
CA ILE A 180 -6.18 0.63 -11.32
C ILE A 180 -5.85 1.01 -12.76
N LYS A 181 -6.63 1.93 -13.32
CA LYS A 181 -6.46 2.46 -14.68
C LYS A 181 -6.10 3.94 -14.61
N ILE A 182 -5.07 4.35 -15.34
CA ILE A 182 -4.72 5.76 -15.49
C ILE A 182 -5.75 6.41 -16.43
N ALA A 183 -6.35 7.52 -16.01
CA ALA A 183 -7.32 8.25 -16.83
C ALA A 183 -6.66 8.83 -18.09
N ASP A 184 -7.35 8.77 -19.22
CA ASP A 184 -6.79 9.10 -20.53
C ASP A 184 -6.38 10.59 -20.68
N ASP A 185 -7.01 11.50 -19.93
CA ASP A 185 -6.65 12.93 -19.94
C ASP A 185 -5.22 13.20 -19.44
N ALA A 186 -4.62 12.28 -18.68
CA ALA A 186 -3.24 12.40 -18.20
C ALA A 186 -2.18 12.01 -19.26
N LYS A 187 -2.57 11.34 -20.36
CA LYS A 187 -1.63 10.97 -21.45
C LYS A 187 -1.25 12.16 -22.34
N ASN A 188 -2.06 13.22 -22.38
CA ASN A 188 -1.83 14.39 -23.23
C ASN A 188 -1.04 15.54 -22.56
N GLY A 189 -0.74 15.45 -21.26
CA GLY A 189 -0.21 16.58 -20.48
C GLY A 189 1.28 16.56 -20.10
N LYS A 190 2.04 15.49 -20.39
CA LYS A 190 3.46 15.41 -19.99
C LYS A 190 4.32 14.68 -21.03
N ASN A 191 4.69 15.40 -22.09
CA ASN A 191 5.83 15.05 -22.94
C ASN A 191 7.17 15.66 -22.48
N ASN A 192 7.23 16.34 -21.31
CA ASN A 192 8.45 17.01 -20.85
C ASN A 192 8.95 16.47 -19.50
N ASN A 193 9.21 15.17 -19.42
CA ASN A 193 10.15 14.64 -18.45
C ASN A 193 11.24 13.86 -19.20
N GLU A 194 12.26 14.58 -19.63
CA GLU A 194 13.63 14.06 -19.71
C GLU A 194 14.12 13.75 -18.29
N GLY A 195 13.44 12.83 -17.60
CA GLY A 195 14.08 12.08 -16.53
C GLY A 195 15.02 11.13 -17.21
N HIS A 196 16.31 11.18 -16.85
CA HIS A 196 17.35 10.27 -17.32
C HIS A 196 16.84 8.83 -17.36
N SER A 197 16.29 8.43 -18.51
CA SER A 197 16.30 7.04 -18.93
C SER A 197 17.78 6.74 -19.02
N LEU A 198 18.30 6.06 -18.00
CA LEU A 198 19.38 5.12 -18.24
C LEU A 198 18.95 4.37 -19.49
N THR A 199 19.71 4.63 -20.55
CA THR A 199 19.51 4.20 -21.92
C THR A 199 18.52 3.05 -22.03
N LYS A 200 17.39 3.28 -22.72
CA LYS A 200 16.80 2.23 -23.54
C LYS A 200 17.89 1.78 -24.51
N GLN A 201 18.77 0.89 -24.06
CA GLN A 201 19.40 -0.05 -24.97
C GLN A 201 18.24 -0.89 -25.47
N ASN A 202 17.73 -0.47 -26.64
CA ASN A 202 17.17 -1.38 -27.63
C ASN A 202 18.28 -2.36 -28.04
N GLY A 203 18.68 -3.22 -27.12
CA GLY A 203 19.23 -4.53 -27.40
C GLY A 203 18.06 -5.46 -27.22
N ILE A 204 17.31 -5.66 -28.30
CA ILE A 204 16.56 -6.89 -28.49
C ILE A 204 17.59 -7.99 -28.22
N LEU A 205 17.50 -8.70 -27.10
CA LEU A 205 18.16 -10.00 -26.95
C LEU A 205 17.36 -10.94 -27.85
N ASP A 206 17.65 -10.79 -29.14
CA ASP A 206 17.27 -11.68 -30.20
C ASP A 206 18.09 -12.94 -29.95
N ASN A 207 17.39 -14.03 -29.64
CA ASN A 207 17.86 -15.31 -29.09
C ASN A 207 18.21 -15.29 -27.59
N GLY A 208 17.51 -16.14 -26.84
CA GLY A 208 17.59 -16.33 -25.38
C GLY A 208 18.91 -16.95 -24.88
N ASP A 209 20.04 -16.45 -25.35
CA ASP A 209 21.35 -16.84 -24.85
C ASP A 209 21.61 -16.13 -23.52
N LEU A 210 21.52 -16.91 -22.44
CA LEU A 210 21.95 -16.48 -21.11
C LEU A 210 23.45 -16.20 -21.16
N LYS A 211 23.85 -14.93 -21.01
CA LYS A 211 25.25 -14.49 -21.03
C LYS A 211 26.04 -14.85 -19.77
N LEU A 212 25.41 -15.51 -18.82
CA LEU A 212 25.95 -15.86 -17.52
C LEU A 212 25.81 -17.38 -17.37
N THR A 213 26.93 -18.06 -17.12
CA THR A 213 26.85 -19.49 -16.80
C THR A 213 26.30 -19.68 -15.38
N GLN A 214 25.85 -20.89 -15.07
CA GLN A 214 25.42 -21.21 -13.70
C GLN A 214 26.56 -20.99 -12.68
N GLN A 215 27.81 -21.28 -13.07
CA GLN A 215 28.97 -21.07 -12.22
C GLN A 215 29.20 -19.59 -11.96
N ASP A 216 29.18 -18.76 -13.02
CA ASP A 216 29.32 -17.31 -12.87
C ASP A 216 28.24 -16.73 -11.95
N PHE A 217 27.00 -17.23 -12.03
CA PHE A 217 25.93 -16.83 -11.14
C PHE A 217 26.21 -17.21 -9.68
N CYS A 218 26.67 -18.44 -9.42
CA CYS A 218 27.02 -18.89 -8.08
C CYS A 218 28.18 -18.10 -7.46
N ASP A 219 29.14 -17.67 -8.28
CA ASP A 219 30.27 -16.87 -7.84
C ASP A 219 29.86 -15.42 -7.58
N CYS A 220 28.99 -14.85 -8.42
CA CYS A 220 28.44 -13.50 -8.23
C CYS A 220 27.51 -13.40 -7.01
N PHE A 221 26.72 -14.45 -6.75
CA PHE A 221 25.71 -14.48 -5.70
C PHE A 221 26.01 -15.60 -4.70
N PRO A 222 27.01 -15.46 -3.82
CA PRO A 222 27.45 -16.55 -2.94
C PRO A 222 26.38 -17.00 -1.92
N TYR A 223 25.41 -16.13 -1.63
CA TYR A 223 24.30 -16.39 -0.71
C TYR A 223 22.96 -16.38 -1.47
N HIS A 224 22.62 -17.49 -2.10
CA HIS A 224 21.34 -17.67 -2.77
C HIS A 224 20.81 -19.09 -2.60
N LEU A 225 19.49 -19.24 -2.74
CA LEU A 225 18.80 -20.52 -2.71
C LEU A 225 17.76 -20.52 -3.82
N VAL A 226 17.75 -21.56 -4.65
CA VAL A 226 16.68 -21.80 -5.63
C VAL A 226 15.92 -23.04 -5.22
N ILE A 227 14.60 -22.91 -5.14
CA ILE A 227 13.68 -23.97 -4.71
C ILE A 227 12.62 -24.18 -5.79
N ASP A 228 12.28 -25.42 -6.08
CA ASP A 228 11.20 -25.77 -7.01
C ASP A 228 9.80 -25.71 -6.35
N ARG A 229 8.77 -26.12 -7.10
CA ARG A 229 7.37 -26.13 -6.63
C ARG A 229 7.09 -27.18 -5.56
N ASP A 230 7.94 -28.20 -5.45
CA ASP A 230 7.84 -29.27 -4.44
C ASP A 230 8.67 -28.94 -3.19
N CYS A 231 9.09 -27.68 -3.06
CA CYS A 231 9.96 -27.18 -1.98
C CYS A 231 11.33 -27.89 -1.94
N LYS A 232 11.81 -28.44 -3.06
CA LYS A 232 13.16 -29.04 -3.14
C LYS A 232 14.18 -27.99 -3.55
N VAL A 233 15.31 -27.99 -2.84
CA VAL A 233 16.45 -27.15 -3.17
C VAL A 233 17.10 -27.68 -4.45
N ILE A 234 17.14 -26.85 -5.50
CA ILE A 234 17.73 -27.20 -6.80
C ILE A 234 19.07 -26.49 -7.06
N GLN A 235 19.35 -25.41 -6.35
CA GLN A 235 20.63 -24.69 -6.44
C GLN A 235 20.94 -23.94 -5.14
N VAL A 236 22.21 -23.92 -4.76
CA VAL A 236 22.73 -23.26 -3.55
C VAL A 236 23.99 -22.47 -3.90
N GLY A 237 24.11 -21.27 -3.33
CA GLY A 237 25.31 -20.45 -3.47
C GLY A 237 26.53 -21.01 -2.74
N SER A 238 27.72 -20.69 -3.25
CA SER A 238 29.02 -21.25 -2.80
C SER A 238 29.38 -21.02 -1.33
N LYS A 239 28.65 -20.15 -0.61
CA LYS A 239 28.87 -19.87 0.81
C LYS A 239 27.78 -20.40 1.74
N LEU A 240 26.75 -21.05 1.19
CA LEU A 240 25.68 -21.70 1.96
C LEU A 240 25.85 -23.22 2.06
N TRP A 241 26.84 -23.79 1.37
CA TRP A 241 27.23 -25.20 1.44
C TRP A 241 28.73 -25.32 1.74
#